data_AF-A0A9Q9ANK8-F1
#
_entry.id   AF-A0A9Q9ANK8-F1
#
_cell.length_a   1.000
_cell.length_b   1.000
_cell.length_c   1.000
_cell.angle_alpha   90.00
_cell.angle_beta   90.00
_cell.angle_gamma   90.00
#
_symmetry.space_group_name_H-M   'P 1'
#
loop_
_entity.id
_entity.type
_entity.pdbx_description
1 polymer ?
#
loop_
_entity_poly.entity_id
_entity_poly.type
_entity_poly.pdbx_seq_one_letter_code
_entity_poly.pdbx_strand_id
1 'polypeptide(L)'
;MNDPMRTKQSTWVPSDVQKWGWVVKSDQNGEVFNDKTSGLEAALEVLQVSSATSMTVRVEHSKDVKIDGIAYPATNAEYCAVYSPAKGVIVASDRHSPSYRKSTSSHLSKSPLPQLHHWSDLTFLSWYLLPSTNKEQQSPLRYVFVRGITNRATQRLITEAMRTDGYKNEEVLPWPNFWMFTPNDQHGKLSDPFLAVLGTENFVGIAPLLAQHQQVFGKKTINSVRIWGNGGKSPVLHGMVELQ
;
A
#
# COMPACT_ATOMS: atom_id res chain seq x y z
N MET A 1 17.79 -1.54 -14.88
CA MET A 1 17.38 -1.60 -13.46
C MET A 1 18.51 -2.21 -12.67
N ASN A 2 18.89 -1.63 -11.53
CA ASN A 2 19.78 -2.30 -10.59
C ASN A 2 19.13 -3.63 -10.19
N ASP A 3 19.94 -4.69 -10.08
CA ASP A 3 19.52 -5.99 -9.59
C ASP A 3 18.69 -5.79 -8.30
N PRO A 4 17.37 -6.10 -8.28
CA PRO A 4 16.55 -5.94 -7.09
C PRO A 4 17.10 -6.76 -5.91
N MET A 5 17.96 -7.75 -6.17
CA MET A 5 18.68 -8.56 -5.19
C MET A 5 19.87 -7.85 -4.54
N ARG A 6 20.27 -6.67 -5.03
CA ARG A 6 21.31 -5.80 -4.43
C ARG A 6 20.72 -4.57 -3.72
N THR A 7 19.40 -4.53 -3.52
CA THR A 7 18.74 -3.42 -2.84
C THR A 7 19.22 -3.29 -1.39
N LYS A 8 19.71 -2.10 -1.02
CA LYS A 8 20.06 -1.77 0.35
C LYS A 8 18.84 -1.95 1.25
N GLN A 9 18.98 -2.79 2.28
CA GLN A 9 17.91 -3.02 3.25
C GLN A 9 17.65 -1.74 4.08
N SER A 10 16.39 -1.54 4.42
CA SER A 10 15.98 -0.43 5.30
C SER A 10 16.59 -0.63 6.68
N THR A 11 16.99 0.47 7.32
CA THR A 11 17.60 0.45 8.66
C THR A 11 16.68 1.04 9.72
N TRP A 12 15.45 1.40 9.35
CA TRP A 12 14.48 1.95 10.29
C TRP A 12 14.06 0.91 11.32
N VAL A 13 14.00 1.34 12.57
CA VAL A 13 13.55 0.52 13.69
C VAL A 13 12.29 1.12 14.32
N PRO A 14 11.52 0.36 15.12
CA PRO A 14 10.30 0.87 15.75
C PRO A 14 10.41 2.22 16.49
N SER A 15 11.54 2.47 17.17
CA SER A 15 11.75 3.75 17.87
C SER A 15 11.86 4.95 16.93
N ASP A 16 12.22 4.73 15.65
CA ASP A 16 12.29 5.80 14.65
C ASP A 16 10.91 6.37 14.29
N VAL A 17 9.84 5.59 14.44
CA VAL A 17 8.46 6.05 14.18
C VAL A 17 8.16 7.29 15.04
N GLN A 18 8.32 7.16 16.36
CA GLN A 18 8.08 8.27 17.29
C GLN A 18 9.13 9.37 17.15
N LYS A 19 10.41 9.00 16.94
CA LYS A 19 11.51 9.96 16.72
C LYS A 19 11.18 10.93 15.57
N TRP A 20 10.59 10.42 14.49
CA TRP A 20 10.21 11.19 13.31
C TRP A 20 8.78 11.71 13.36
N GLY A 21 8.17 11.85 14.54
CA GLY A 21 6.91 12.56 14.73
C GLY A 21 5.65 11.77 14.36
N TRP A 22 5.77 10.47 14.13
CA TRP A 22 4.62 9.60 13.86
C TRP A 22 4.00 9.05 15.13
N VAL A 23 2.68 8.99 15.13
CA VAL A 23 1.85 8.37 16.18
C VAL A 23 1.12 7.18 15.57
N VAL A 24 1.22 6.03 16.22
CA VAL A 24 0.56 4.79 15.80
C VAL A 24 -0.67 4.58 16.66
N LYS A 25 -1.80 4.32 16.02
CA LYS A 25 -3.05 3.88 16.64
C LYS A 25 -3.42 2.54 16.02
N SER A 26 -3.91 1.61 16.83
CA SER A 26 -4.35 0.31 16.36
C SER A 26 -5.59 -0.13 17.11
N ASP A 27 -6.52 -0.74 16.39
CA ASP A 27 -7.73 -1.32 16.96
C ASP A 27 -8.26 -2.48 16.12
N GLN A 28 -9.09 -3.32 16.75
CA GLN A 28 -9.81 -4.42 16.10
C GLN A 28 -11.31 -4.09 15.98
N ASN A 29 -11.66 -2.80 15.92
CA ASN A 29 -13.05 -2.40 15.83
C ASN A 29 -13.63 -2.84 14.46
N GLY A 30 -14.73 -3.59 14.49
CA GLY A 30 -15.38 -4.10 13.29
C GLY A 30 -15.90 -3.02 12.35
N GLU A 31 -16.39 -1.89 12.87
CA GLU A 31 -16.85 -0.76 12.06
C GLU A 31 -15.68 -0.08 11.35
N VAL A 32 -14.56 0.12 12.06
CA VAL A 32 -13.34 0.68 11.47
C VAL A 32 -12.79 -0.26 10.40
N PHE A 33 -12.74 -1.56 10.66
CA PHE A 33 -12.37 -2.57 9.66
C PHE A 33 -13.26 -2.44 8.41
N ASN A 34 -14.59 -2.44 8.58
CA ASN A 34 -15.53 -2.36 7.46
C ASN A 34 -15.35 -1.07 6.63
N ASP A 35 -15.14 0.08 7.28
CA ASP A 35 -14.79 1.33 6.58
C ASP A 35 -13.50 1.17 5.76
N LYS A 36 -12.43 0.63 6.37
CA LYS A 36 -11.12 0.48 5.73
C LYS A 36 -11.03 -0.62 4.68
N THR A 37 -12.02 -1.50 4.61
CA THR A 37 -12.11 -2.55 3.60
C THR A 37 -13.28 -2.39 2.63
N SER A 38 -13.99 -1.26 2.67
CA SER A 38 -15.20 -1.12 1.88
C SER A 38 -14.96 -1.28 0.37
N GLY A 39 -15.78 -2.07 -0.31
CA GLY A 39 -15.63 -2.42 -1.72
C GLY A 39 -14.67 -3.59 -1.99
N LEU A 40 -14.09 -4.19 -0.95
CA LEU A 40 -13.22 -5.37 -1.03
C LEU A 40 -13.84 -6.60 -0.34
N GLU A 41 -15.06 -6.51 0.19
CA GLU A 41 -15.67 -7.49 1.08
C GLU A 41 -15.65 -8.89 0.48
N ALA A 42 -16.18 -9.03 -0.75
CA ALA A 42 -16.23 -10.31 -1.44
C ALA A 42 -14.83 -10.87 -1.79
N ALA A 43 -13.84 -10.02 -2.05
CA ALA A 43 -12.47 -10.45 -2.33
C ALA A 43 -11.76 -10.93 -1.05
N LEU A 44 -12.00 -10.25 0.08
CA LEU A 44 -11.43 -10.58 1.38
C LEU A 44 -12.10 -11.81 2.01
N GLU A 45 -13.39 -12.02 1.76
CA GLU A 45 -14.13 -13.21 2.21
C GLU A 45 -13.53 -14.51 1.66
N VAL A 46 -13.16 -14.53 0.36
CA VAL A 46 -12.47 -15.67 -0.27
C VAL A 46 -11.15 -16.01 0.44
N LEU A 47 -10.48 -15.00 0.99
CA LEU A 47 -9.23 -15.15 1.76
C LEU A 47 -9.47 -15.37 3.27
N GLN A 48 -10.73 -15.39 3.70
CA GLN A 48 -11.14 -15.48 5.11
C GLN A 48 -10.51 -14.37 5.98
N VAL A 49 -10.37 -13.17 5.41
CA VAL A 49 -9.92 -11.98 6.15
C VAL A 49 -11.12 -11.32 6.81
N SER A 50 -11.03 -11.10 8.12
CA SER A 50 -12.10 -10.49 8.91
C SER A 50 -11.54 -9.60 10.02
N SER A 51 -12.38 -8.75 10.61
CA SER A 51 -12.02 -7.91 11.76
C SER A 51 -11.50 -8.72 12.95
N ALA A 52 -12.04 -9.93 13.18
CA ALA A 52 -11.61 -10.83 14.25
C ALA A 52 -10.19 -11.38 14.06
N THR A 53 -9.69 -11.39 12.83
CA THR A 53 -8.37 -11.96 12.47
C THR A 53 -7.40 -10.91 11.94
N SER A 54 -7.78 -9.64 12.08
CA SER A 54 -7.03 -8.51 11.54
C SER A 54 -6.84 -7.41 12.58
N MET A 55 -5.91 -6.52 12.30
CA MET A 55 -5.69 -5.29 13.04
C MET A 55 -5.77 -4.12 12.06
N THR A 56 -6.58 -3.11 12.36
CA THR A 56 -6.49 -1.84 11.66
C THR A 56 -5.41 -1.01 12.34
N VAL A 57 -4.44 -0.52 11.57
CA VAL A 57 -3.39 0.37 12.07
C VAL A 57 -3.43 1.67 11.29
N ARG A 58 -3.36 2.77 12.03
CA ARG A 58 -3.27 4.12 11.52
C ARG A 58 -1.99 4.77 12.03
N VAL A 59 -1.21 5.31 11.12
CA VAL A 59 0.06 6.00 11.40
C VAL A 59 -0.08 7.45 10.96
N GLU A 60 -0.09 8.36 11.92
CA GLU A 60 -0.35 9.79 11.73
C GLU A 60 0.91 10.62 12.05
N HIS A 61 1.36 11.46 11.12
CA HIS A 61 2.45 12.40 11.36
C HIS A 61 1.90 13.66 12.04
N SER A 62 1.71 13.58 13.36
CA SER A 62 0.95 14.54 14.17
C SER A 62 1.77 15.23 15.27
N LYS A 63 3.09 15.01 15.30
CA LYS A 63 4.00 15.64 16.27
C LYS A 63 5.08 16.44 15.57
N ASP A 64 5.23 17.70 16.00
CA ASP A 64 6.40 18.50 15.68
C ASP A 64 7.62 17.89 16.38
N VAL A 65 8.72 17.73 15.65
CA VAL A 65 9.98 17.23 16.22
C VAL A 65 11.15 18.10 15.80
N LYS A 66 12.20 18.10 16.61
CA LYS A 66 13.47 18.76 16.31
C LYS A 66 14.60 17.75 16.38
N ILE A 67 15.29 17.53 15.27
CA ILE A 67 16.38 16.56 15.15
C ILE A 67 17.59 17.31 14.61
N ASP A 68 18.71 17.24 15.33
CA ASP A 68 19.98 17.89 14.96
C ASP A 68 19.83 19.38 14.62
N GLY A 69 19.00 20.08 15.39
CA GLY A 69 18.73 21.51 15.20
C GLY A 69 17.67 21.84 14.13
N ILE A 70 17.29 20.88 13.29
CA ILE A 70 16.30 21.06 12.22
C ILE A 70 14.90 20.77 12.75
N ALA A 71 13.97 21.71 12.53
CA ALA A 71 12.56 21.55 12.88
C ALA A 71 11.80 20.83 11.75
N TYR A 72 11.09 19.76 12.12
CA TYR A 72 10.19 19.00 11.27
C TYR A 72 8.77 19.14 11.82
N PRO A 73 7.95 20.06 11.28
CA PRO A 73 6.58 20.23 11.74
C PRO A 73 5.70 19.04 11.33
N ALA A 74 4.68 18.77 12.13
CA ALA A 74 3.63 17.81 11.84
C ALA A 74 2.98 18.14 10.48
N THR A 75 2.94 17.14 9.61
CA THR A 75 2.35 17.31 8.27
C THR A 75 0.89 16.91 8.23
N ASN A 76 0.37 16.28 9.29
CA ASN A 76 -0.94 15.62 9.32
C ASN A 76 -1.09 14.57 8.20
N ALA A 77 0.03 13.98 7.80
CA ALA A 77 0.04 12.84 6.90
C ALA A 77 -0.52 11.62 7.62
N GLU A 78 -1.13 10.73 6.86
CA GLU A 78 -1.81 9.56 7.39
C GLU A 78 -1.64 8.38 6.45
N TYR A 79 -1.24 7.25 7.03
CA TYR A 79 -1.29 5.95 6.41
C TYR A 79 -2.19 5.04 7.25
N CYS A 80 -3.26 4.51 6.66
CA CYS A 80 -4.13 3.55 7.31
C CYS A 80 -4.17 2.24 6.51
N ALA A 81 -3.99 1.13 7.21
CA ALA A 81 -4.03 -0.19 6.61
C ALA A 81 -4.63 -1.22 7.57
N VAL A 82 -5.25 -2.25 6.99
CA VAL A 82 -5.67 -3.46 7.69
C VAL A 82 -4.63 -4.54 7.46
N TYR A 83 -4.23 -5.20 8.53
CA TYR A 83 -3.21 -6.23 8.52
C TYR A 83 -3.83 -7.54 8.99
N SER A 84 -3.70 -8.59 8.18
CA SER A 84 -4.06 -9.96 8.56
C SER A 84 -2.83 -10.88 8.41
N PRO A 85 -1.93 -10.92 9.41
CA PRO A 85 -0.69 -11.68 9.33
C PRO A 85 -0.90 -13.19 9.12
N ALA A 86 -1.91 -13.77 9.76
CA ALA A 86 -2.24 -15.19 9.61
C ALA A 86 -2.66 -15.55 8.16
N LYS A 87 -3.16 -14.58 7.39
CA LYS A 87 -3.57 -14.75 6.00
C LYS A 87 -2.54 -14.21 4.99
N GLY A 88 -1.48 -13.55 5.46
CA GLY A 88 -0.48 -12.94 4.58
C GLY A 88 -1.05 -11.76 3.78
N VAL A 89 -1.96 -10.97 4.38
CA VAL A 89 -2.68 -9.89 3.68
C VAL A 89 -2.42 -8.53 4.33
N ILE A 90 -2.15 -7.53 3.48
CA ILE A 90 -2.19 -6.10 3.82
C ILE A 90 -3.26 -5.45 2.95
N VAL A 91 -4.14 -4.64 3.53
CA VAL A 91 -5.05 -3.76 2.81
C VAL A 91 -4.65 -2.32 3.05
N ALA A 92 -4.10 -1.66 2.04
CA ALA A 92 -3.77 -0.24 2.09
C ALA A 92 -5.04 0.58 1.79
N SER A 93 -5.57 1.28 2.80
CA SER A 93 -6.79 2.06 2.68
C SER A 93 -6.50 3.53 2.40
N ASP A 94 -5.88 4.22 3.36
CA ASP A 94 -5.72 5.67 3.30
C ASP A 94 -4.23 5.98 3.18
N ARG A 95 -3.85 6.84 2.22
CA ARG A 95 -2.42 7.08 1.90
C ARG A 95 -2.12 8.54 1.60
N HIS A 96 -2.36 9.41 2.58
CA HIS A 96 -2.02 10.82 2.51
C HIS A 96 -0.56 11.02 2.92
N SER A 97 0.36 11.08 1.94
CA SER A 97 1.78 11.22 2.22
C SER A 97 2.16 12.61 2.77
N PRO A 98 3.30 12.73 3.48
CA PRO A 98 3.86 14.04 3.84
C PRO A 98 4.06 14.97 2.64
N SER A 99 4.52 14.44 1.50
CA SER A 99 4.68 15.19 0.25
C SER A 99 3.34 15.73 -0.27
N TYR A 100 2.29 14.91 -0.24
CA TYR A 100 0.94 15.33 -0.62
C TYR A 100 0.41 16.42 0.33
N ARG A 101 0.51 16.21 1.64
CA ARG A 101 0.07 17.22 2.62
C ARG A 101 0.83 18.54 2.47
N LYS A 102 2.12 18.48 2.14
CA LYS A 102 2.96 19.64 1.86
C LYS A 102 2.52 20.37 0.59
N SER A 103 2.18 19.67 -0.49
CA SER A 103 1.72 20.30 -1.73
C SER A 103 0.34 20.94 -1.58
N THR A 104 -0.48 20.47 -0.64
CA THR A 104 -1.83 21.00 -0.37
C THR A 104 -1.90 22.01 0.79
N SER A 105 -0.78 22.32 1.46
CA SER A 105 -0.75 23.20 2.64
C SER A 105 0.30 24.29 2.51
N SER A 106 -0.14 25.55 2.46
CA SER A 106 0.74 26.72 2.35
C SER A 106 1.75 26.81 3.50
N HIS A 107 1.34 26.46 4.71
CA HIS A 107 2.17 26.49 5.93
C HIS A 107 3.33 25.48 5.89
N LEU A 108 3.21 24.39 5.12
CA LEU A 108 4.24 23.35 5.03
C LEU A 108 5.16 23.50 3.81
N SER A 109 4.86 24.43 2.89
CA SER A 109 5.53 24.56 1.59
C SER A 109 7.07 24.66 1.66
N LYS A 110 7.60 25.31 2.70
CA LYS A 110 9.05 25.46 2.93
C LYS A 110 9.63 24.48 3.95
N SER A 111 8.79 23.71 4.63
CA SER A 111 9.20 22.81 5.70
C SER A 111 9.90 21.56 5.15
N PRO A 112 10.93 21.03 5.81
CA PRO A 112 11.49 19.73 5.43
C PRO A 112 10.45 18.62 5.69
N LEU A 113 10.52 17.53 4.93
CA LEU A 113 9.76 16.32 5.21
C LEU A 113 10.52 15.46 6.22
N PRO A 114 9.84 14.70 7.11
CA PRO A 114 10.52 13.74 7.96
C PRO A 114 11.28 12.72 7.11
N GLN A 115 12.46 12.26 7.55
CA GLN A 115 13.22 11.29 6.74
C GLN A 115 12.47 9.95 6.63
N LEU A 116 11.87 9.48 7.72
CA LEU A 116 10.91 8.37 7.69
C LEU A 116 9.55 8.89 7.19
N HIS A 117 9.33 8.84 5.87
CA HIS A 117 8.07 9.28 5.25
C HIS A 117 7.53 8.35 4.17
N HIS A 118 8.31 7.34 3.77
CA HIS A 118 7.87 6.40 2.74
C HIS A 118 6.83 5.44 3.29
N TRP A 119 5.77 5.21 2.49
CA TRP A 119 4.70 4.28 2.84
C TRP A 119 5.22 2.86 3.08
N SER A 120 6.23 2.41 2.32
CA SER A 120 6.85 1.09 2.47
C SER A 120 7.40 0.87 3.88
N ASP A 121 8.22 1.80 4.38
CA ASP A 121 8.85 1.69 5.68
C ASP A 121 7.82 1.74 6.82
N LEU A 122 6.85 2.66 6.77
CA LEU A 122 5.82 2.79 7.80
C LEU A 122 4.84 1.60 7.81
N THR A 123 4.53 1.06 6.64
CA THR A 123 3.72 -0.17 6.51
C THR A 123 4.47 -1.38 7.04
N PHE A 124 5.76 -1.50 6.72
CA PHE A 124 6.62 -2.54 7.28
C PHE A 124 6.71 -2.45 8.81
N LEU A 125 7.00 -1.27 9.35
CA LEU A 125 7.12 -1.08 10.80
C LEU A 125 5.80 -1.38 11.51
N SER A 126 4.67 -1.02 10.91
CA SER A 126 3.34 -1.37 11.41
C SER A 126 3.13 -2.88 11.43
N TRP A 127 3.43 -3.58 10.33
CA TRP A 127 3.38 -5.06 10.25
C TRP A 127 4.26 -5.70 11.33
N TYR A 128 5.50 -5.24 11.44
CA TYR A 128 6.51 -5.79 12.35
C TYR A 128 6.13 -5.63 13.83
N LEU A 129 5.40 -4.57 14.16
CA LEU A 129 4.97 -4.24 15.52
C LEU A 129 3.68 -4.92 15.95
N LEU A 130 2.98 -5.61 15.05
CA LEU A 130 1.75 -6.31 15.43
C LEU A 130 2.06 -7.39 16.47
N PRO A 131 1.32 -7.41 17.59
CA PRO A 131 1.45 -8.48 18.57
C PRO A 131 1.08 -9.79 17.89
N SER A 132 2.09 -10.63 17.66
CA SER A 132 1.89 -11.96 17.10
C SER A 132 1.63 -12.88 18.28
N THR A 133 0.43 -13.45 18.38
CA THR A 133 0.15 -14.51 19.35
C THR A 133 1.04 -15.74 19.11
N ASN A 134 1.55 -15.91 17.89
CA ASN A 134 2.71 -16.74 17.58
C ASN A 134 3.33 -16.30 16.23
N LYS A 135 4.62 -15.91 16.20
CA LYS A 135 5.30 -15.57 14.93
C LYS A 135 5.36 -16.75 13.94
N GLU A 136 5.29 -17.98 14.45
CA GLU A 136 5.23 -19.20 13.64
C GLU A 136 3.89 -19.38 12.90
N GLN A 137 2.84 -18.69 13.33
CA GLN A 137 1.51 -18.70 12.68
C GLN A 137 1.37 -17.60 11.62
N GLN A 138 2.38 -16.75 11.44
CA GLN A 138 2.34 -15.76 10.36
C GLN A 138 2.50 -16.48 9.02
N SER A 139 1.52 -16.30 8.14
CA SER A 139 1.70 -16.68 6.74
C SER A 139 2.69 -15.73 6.09
N PRO A 140 3.52 -16.20 5.14
CA PRO A 140 4.27 -15.29 4.27
C PRO A 140 3.34 -14.24 3.67
N LEU A 141 3.83 -13.01 3.46
CA LEU A 141 3.04 -12.00 2.77
C LEU A 141 2.71 -12.50 1.35
N ARG A 142 1.42 -12.54 1.02
CA ARG A 142 0.89 -13.08 -0.25
C ARG A 142 0.12 -12.03 -1.05
N TYR A 143 -0.61 -11.14 -0.38
CA TYR A 143 -1.47 -10.17 -1.04
C TYR A 143 -1.35 -8.78 -0.43
N VAL A 144 -1.24 -7.77 -1.31
CA VAL A 144 -1.39 -6.36 -0.94
C VAL A 144 -2.56 -5.79 -1.72
N PHE A 145 -3.63 -5.46 -1.01
CA PHE A 145 -4.78 -4.76 -1.57
C PHE A 145 -4.54 -3.25 -1.52
N VAL A 146 -4.98 -2.57 -2.57
CA VAL A 146 -5.01 -1.11 -2.66
C VAL A 146 -6.49 -0.73 -2.81
N ARG A 147 -7.08 -0.26 -1.72
CA ARG A 147 -8.49 0.16 -1.70
C ARG A 147 -8.64 1.55 -2.31
N GLY A 148 -9.77 1.80 -2.97
CA GLY A 148 -10.34 3.14 -3.05
C GLY A 148 -9.48 4.12 -3.85
N ILE A 149 -8.97 3.69 -5.00
CA ILE A 149 -8.19 4.54 -5.91
C ILE A 149 -9.15 5.55 -6.53
N THR A 150 -9.18 6.75 -5.96
CA THR A 150 -10.03 7.89 -6.36
C THR A 150 -9.26 9.00 -7.08
N ASN A 151 -7.92 8.97 -7.08
CA ASN A 151 -7.10 9.95 -7.80
C ASN A 151 -7.30 9.78 -9.31
N ARG A 152 -7.88 10.80 -9.96
CA ARG A 152 -8.16 10.82 -11.40
C ARG A 152 -6.92 10.60 -12.26
N ALA A 153 -5.75 11.11 -11.84
CA ALA A 153 -4.51 10.93 -12.59
C ALA A 153 -4.09 9.44 -12.59
N THR A 154 -4.12 8.81 -11.41
CA THR A 154 -3.86 7.38 -11.26
C THR A 154 -4.87 6.53 -12.03
N GLN A 155 -6.18 6.85 -11.93
CA GLN A 155 -7.22 6.13 -12.66
C GLN A 155 -6.98 6.20 -14.18
N ARG A 156 -6.66 7.38 -14.72
CA ARG A 156 -6.34 7.54 -16.14
C ARG A 156 -5.16 6.69 -16.57
N LEU A 157 -4.08 6.68 -15.78
CA LEU A 157 -2.90 5.85 -16.07
C LEU A 157 -3.24 4.36 -16.04
N ILE A 158 -4.02 3.91 -15.05
CA ILE A 158 -4.46 2.51 -14.96
C ILE A 158 -5.36 2.14 -16.15
N THR A 159 -6.34 2.97 -16.48
CA THR A 159 -7.21 2.72 -17.64
C THR A 159 -6.43 2.71 -18.94
N GLU A 160 -5.44 3.59 -19.11
CA GLU A 160 -4.59 3.60 -20.30
C GLU A 160 -3.67 2.37 -20.38
N ALA A 161 -3.13 1.92 -19.24
CA ALA A 161 -2.41 0.65 -19.16
C ALA A 161 -3.33 -0.52 -19.54
N MET A 162 -4.57 -0.56 -19.04
CA MET A 162 -5.54 -1.60 -19.43
C MET A 162 -5.78 -1.60 -20.94
N ARG A 163 -6.00 -0.44 -21.57
CA ARG A 163 -6.19 -0.33 -23.03
C ARG A 163 -4.98 -0.82 -23.82
N THR A 164 -3.79 -0.40 -23.39
CA THR A 164 -2.52 -0.81 -24.00
C THR A 164 -2.31 -2.32 -23.91
N ASP A 165 -2.75 -2.92 -22.80
CA ASP A 165 -2.70 -4.36 -22.53
C ASP A 165 -3.81 -5.16 -23.25
N GLY A 166 -4.71 -4.47 -23.98
CA GLY A 166 -5.73 -5.07 -24.82
C GLY A 166 -7.15 -5.02 -24.26
N TYR A 167 -7.41 -4.28 -23.18
CA TYR A 167 -8.76 -4.07 -22.68
C TYR A 167 -9.58 -3.20 -23.64
N LYS A 168 -10.65 -3.77 -24.21
CA LYS A 168 -11.48 -3.12 -25.24
C LYS A 168 -12.76 -2.48 -24.72
N ASN A 169 -13.15 -2.76 -23.48
CA ASN A 169 -14.39 -2.23 -22.92
C ASN A 169 -14.16 -0.84 -22.31
N GLU A 170 -15.20 -0.01 -22.34
CA GLU A 170 -15.15 1.33 -21.73
C GLU A 170 -15.50 1.33 -20.24
N GLU A 171 -16.12 0.25 -19.75
CA GLU A 171 -16.55 0.12 -18.36
C GLU A 171 -15.53 -0.62 -17.50
N VAL A 172 -15.48 -0.32 -16.20
CA VAL A 172 -14.65 -1.04 -15.24
C VAL A 172 -15.32 -2.35 -14.83
N LEU A 173 -14.54 -3.43 -14.74
CA LEU A 173 -15.05 -4.74 -14.35
C LEU A 173 -15.42 -4.75 -12.86
N PRO A 174 -16.62 -5.19 -12.47
CA PRO A 174 -16.95 -5.44 -11.06
C PRO A 174 -16.40 -6.80 -10.61
N TRP A 175 -16.01 -6.90 -9.34
CA TRP A 175 -15.67 -8.18 -8.72
C TRP A 175 -16.83 -9.20 -8.91
N PRO A 176 -16.57 -10.49 -9.21
CA PRO A 176 -15.27 -11.17 -9.26
C PRO A 176 -14.48 -11.03 -10.57
N ASN A 177 -14.95 -10.20 -11.51
CA ASN A 177 -14.19 -9.88 -12.72
C ASN A 177 -13.14 -8.80 -12.43
N PHE A 178 -11.99 -8.91 -13.08
CA PHE A 178 -10.89 -7.96 -12.97
C PHE A 178 -10.05 -7.97 -14.25
N TRP A 179 -9.33 -6.87 -14.50
CA TRP A 179 -8.23 -6.87 -15.44
C TRP A 179 -6.95 -7.28 -14.71
N MET A 180 -6.16 -8.17 -15.30
CA MET A 180 -4.96 -8.70 -14.67
C MET A 180 -3.73 -8.33 -15.50
N PHE A 181 -2.82 -7.61 -14.87
CA PHE A 181 -1.49 -7.35 -15.40
C PHE A 181 -0.49 -8.38 -14.86
N THR A 182 0.35 -8.90 -15.74
CA THR A 182 1.46 -9.80 -15.40
C THR A 182 2.81 -9.16 -15.73
N PRO A 183 3.90 -9.52 -15.04
CA PRO A 183 5.23 -8.95 -15.28
C PRO A 183 5.71 -9.09 -16.72
N ASN A 184 5.31 -10.16 -17.40
CA ASN A 184 5.66 -10.39 -18.79
C ASN A 184 4.43 -10.31 -19.69
N ASP A 185 4.62 -9.79 -20.90
CA ASP A 185 3.66 -9.79 -21.99
C ASP A 185 3.52 -11.18 -22.62
N GLN A 186 2.63 -11.29 -23.62
CA GLN A 186 2.39 -12.53 -24.39
C GLN A 186 3.62 -13.08 -25.11
N HIS A 187 4.69 -12.30 -25.26
CA HIS A 187 5.96 -12.68 -25.88
C HIS A 187 7.07 -12.95 -24.86
N GLY A 188 6.75 -12.92 -23.56
CA GLY A 188 7.72 -13.12 -22.48
C GLY A 188 8.63 -11.93 -22.20
N LYS A 189 8.33 -10.74 -22.74
CA LYS A 189 9.07 -9.50 -22.46
C LYS A 189 8.43 -8.77 -21.28
N LEU A 190 9.23 -7.97 -20.57
CA LEU A 190 8.73 -7.13 -19.47
C LEU A 190 7.56 -6.25 -19.95
N SER A 191 6.44 -6.30 -19.25
CA SER A 191 5.18 -5.63 -19.63
C SER A 191 5.19 -4.16 -19.20
N ASP A 192 5.16 -3.25 -20.18
CA ASP A 192 5.01 -1.81 -19.94
C ASP A 192 3.70 -1.46 -19.21
N PRO A 193 2.52 -2.04 -19.55
CA PRO A 193 1.30 -1.83 -18.78
C PRO A 193 1.43 -2.22 -17.30
N PHE A 194 2.06 -3.36 -17.01
CA PHE A 194 2.31 -3.79 -15.64
C PHE A 194 3.20 -2.80 -14.88
N LEU A 195 4.30 -2.37 -15.50
CA LEU A 195 5.19 -1.35 -14.92
C LEU A 195 4.49 0.00 -14.74
N ALA A 196 3.63 0.41 -15.68
CA ALA A 196 2.88 1.64 -15.60
C ALA A 196 1.97 1.67 -14.37
N VAL A 197 1.25 0.57 -14.09
CA VAL A 197 0.40 0.44 -12.90
C VAL A 197 1.24 0.49 -11.63
N LEU A 198 2.35 -0.28 -11.58
CA LEU A 198 3.26 -0.28 -10.43
C LEU A 198 3.92 1.09 -10.19
N GLY A 199 4.14 1.87 -11.24
CA GLY A 199 4.71 3.22 -11.16
C GLY A 199 3.73 4.29 -10.64
N THR A 200 2.44 3.98 -10.55
CA THR A 200 1.47 4.96 -10.04
C THR A 200 1.62 5.18 -8.53
N GLU A 201 1.18 6.35 -8.06
CA GLU A 201 1.18 6.69 -6.63
C GLU A 201 0.54 5.58 -5.78
N ASN A 202 -0.57 5.01 -6.29
CA ASN A 202 -1.22 3.73 -6.00
C ASN A 202 -0.32 2.60 -5.45
N PHE A 203 0.68 2.25 -6.23
CA PHE A 203 1.36 0.96 -6.14
C PHE A 203 2.88 1.10 -5.96
N VAL A 204 3.44 2.29 -6.20
CA VAL A 204 4.89 2.53 -6.20
C VAL A 204 5.59 2.15 -4.91
N GLY A 205 4.88 2.19 -3.78
CA GLY A 205 5.43 1.80 -2.48
C GLY A 205 5.57 0.28 -2.27
N ILE A 206 4.94 -0.55 -3.10
CA ILE A 206 4.93 -2.01 -2.92
C ILE A 206 6.29 -2.62 -3.29
N ALA A 207 6.93 -2.18 -4.37
CA ALA A 207 8.25 -2.71 -4.74
C ALA A 207 9.32 -2.40 -3.67
N PRO A 208 9.46 -1.16 -3.15
CA PRO A 208 10.34 -0.87 -2.01
C PRO A 208 9.99 -1.66 -0.75
N LEU A 209 8.70 -1.87 -0.45
CA LEU A 209 8.26 -2.68 0.69
C LEU A 209 8.87 -4.09 0.64
N LEU A 210 8.85 -4.72 -0.53
CA LEU A 210 9.40 -6.06 -0.71
C LEU A 210 10.93 -6.05 -0.78
N ALA A 211 11.50 -5.11 -1.53
CA ALA A 211 12.92 -5.07 -1.81
C ALA A 211 13.78 -4.65 -0.60
N GLN A 212 13.28 -3.76 0.26
CA GLN A 212 14.04 -3.19 1.38
C GLN A 212 13.80 -3.90 2.73
N HIS A 213 12.81 -4.79 2.81
CA HIS A 213 12.43 -5.50 4.04
C HIS A 213 12.44 -7.03 3.87
N GLN A 214 13.40 -7.55 3.10
CA GLN A 214 13.52 -8.97 2.76
C GLN A 214 13.78 -9.86 3.98
N GLN A 215 14.34 -9.31 5.06
CA GLN A 215 14.56 -10.06 6.30
C GLN A 215 13.24 -10.58 6.91
N VAL A 216 12.13 -9.87 6.69
CA VAL A 216 10.82 -10.24 7.24
C VAL A 216 9.92 -10.87 6.18
N PHE A 217 9.86 -10.28 4.98
CA PHE A 217 8.98 -10.81 3.91
C PHE A 217 9.61 -11.92 3.08
N GLY A 218 10.91 -12.17 3.24
CA GLY A 218 11.69 -13.01 2.34
C GLY A 218 11.93 -12.33 0.99
N LYS A 219 12.51 -13.09 0.06
CA LYS A 219 12.69 -12.64 -1.32
C LYS A 219 11.37 -12.84 -2.07
N LYS A 220 10.60 -11.77 -2.19
CA LYS A 220 9.30 -11.75 -2.89
C LYS A 220 9.39 -11.03 -4.22
N THR A 221 8.67 -11.54 -5.20
CA THR A 221 8.39 -10.84 -6.47
C THR A 221 6.90 -10.59 -6.59
N ILE A 222 6.54 -9.64 -7.46
CA ILE A 222 5.14 -9.38 -7.80
C ILE A 222 4.76 -10.32 -8.95
N ASN A 223 3.80 -11.20 -8.70
CA ASN A 223 3.28 -12.17 -9.67
C ASN A 223 2.21 -11.55 -10.58
N SER A 224 1.29 -10.78 -10.01
CA SER A 224 0.24 -10.11 -10.79
C SER A 224 -0.30 -8.87 -10.07
N VAL A 225 -0.91 -7.97 -10.84
CA VAL A 225 -1.77 -6.89 -10.33
C VAL A 225 -3.15 -7.05 -10.94
N ARG A 226 -4.17 -7.24 -10.10
CA ARG A 226 -5.57 -7.32 -10.51
C ARG A 226 -6.27 -6.00 -10.19
N ILE A 227 -6.98 -5.43 -11.15
CA ILE A 227 -7.72 -4.18 -11.04
C ILE A 227 -9.20 -4.42 -11.31
N TRP A 228 -10.06 -3.89 -10.46
CA TRP A 228 -11.51 -3.89 -10.64
C TRP A 228 -12.11 -2.58 -10.13
N GLY A 229 -13.38 -2.35 -10.44
CA GLY A 229 -14.18 -1.26 -9.88
C GLY A 229 -15.44 -1.77 -9.21
N ASN A 230 -16.32 -0.85 -8.82
CA ASN A 230 -17.62 -1.19 -8.24
C ASN A 230 -18.73 -1.42 -9.30
N GLY A 231 -18.37 -1.47 -10.59
CA GLY A 231 -19.31 -1.51 -11.72
C GLY A 231 -19.98 -0.16 -12.02
N GLY A 232 -20.55 -0.03 -13.24
CA GLY A 232 -21.28 1.15 -13.68
C GLY A 232 -20.44 2.43 -13.77
N LYS A 233 -21.05 3.60 -13.47
CA LYS A 233 -20.41 4.92 -13.54
C LYS A 233 -19.56 5.29 -12.31
N SER A 234 -19.42 4.41 -11.32
CA SER A 234 -18.63 4.70 -10.13
C SER A 234 -17.15 4.73 -10.49
N PRO A 235 -16.43 5.86 -10.29
CA PRO A 235 -15.05 5.99 -10.73
C PRO A 235 -14.06 5.28 -9.80
N VAL A 236 -14.51 4.59 -8.74
CA VAL A 236 -13.59 4.00 -7.76
C VAL A 236 -12.99 2.71 -8.30
N LEU A 237 -11.66 2.66 -8.36
CA LEU A 237 -10.91 1.44 -8.64
C LEU A 237 -10.33 0.84 -7.36
N HIS A 238 -10.13 -0.46 -7.37
CA HIS A 238 -9.40 -1.22 -6.37
C HIS A 238 -8.34 -2.07 -7.05
N GLY A 239 -7.31 -2.43 -6.28
CA GLY A 239 -6.24 -3.31 -6.75
C GLY A 239 -5.92 -4.42 -5.78
N MET A 240 -5.44 -5.54 -6.30
CA MET A 240 -4.82 -6.62 -5.53
C MET A 240 -3.50 -6.99 -6.20
N VAL A 241 -2.42 -6.87 -5.46
CA VAL A 241 -1.09 -7.33 -5.86
C VAL A 241 -0.85 -8.70 -5.24
N GLU A 242 -0.61 -9.69 -6.10
CA GLU A 242 -0.27 -11.05 -5.70
C GLU A 242 1.25 -11.22 -5.71
N LEU A 243 1.79 -11.84 -4.64
CA LEU A 243 3.21 -12.03 -4.42
C LEU A 243 3.60 -13.51 -4.52
N GLN A 244 4.81 -13.75 -5.04
CA GLN A 244 5.44 -15.07 -5.10
C GLN A 244 6.70 -15.10 -4.23
#